data_AF-A0A6M3KNY6-F1
#
_entry.id   AF-A0A6M3KNY6-F1
#
_cell.length_a   1.000
_cell.length_b   1.000
_cell.length_c   1.000
_cell.angle_alpha   90.00
_cell.angle_beta   90.00
_cell.angle_gamma   90.00
#
_symmetry.space_group_name_H-M   'P 1'
#
loop_
_entity.id
_entity.type
_entity.pdbx_description
1 polymer ?
#
loop_
_entity_poly.entity_id
_entity_poly.type
_entity_poly.pdbx_seq_one_letter_code
_entity_poly.pdbx_strand_id
1 'polypeptide(L)'
;MTDALTINPCPHCSAAPSLRENQETGFFLVACLTCKVYAATGSREYAIGSWNTFAEEQRCCLGCGGQPTLRNSRLRNMWVLACSGCNWQGQLSHTVQGAVSGWHTSNRRGESHIVELWNLRAEQLRAGKG
;
A
#
# COMPACT_ATOMS: atom_id res chain seq x y z
N MET A 1 -13.46 24.26 0.43
CA MET A 1 -13.96 23.62 -0.80
C MET A 1 -13.42 22.20 -0.79
N THR A 2 -14.27 21.21 -0.52
CA THR A 2 -13.89 19.79 -0.53
C THR A 2 -13.88 19.34 -1.98
N ASP A 3 -12.68 19.21 -2.58
CA ASP A 3 -12.55 18.53 -3.86
C ASP A 3 -13.19 17.16 -3.75
N ALA A 4 -14.11 16.85 -4.65
CA ALA A 4 -14.76 15.55 -4.66
C ALA A 4 -13.70 14.46 -4.83
N LEU A 5 -13.58 13.56 -3.84
CA LEU A 5 -12.65 12.45 -3.91
C LEU A 5 -12.98 11.59 -5.14
N THR A 6 -12.08 11.59 -6.12
CA THR A 6 -12.21 10.81 -7.35
C THR A 6 -11.73 9.39 -7.11
N ILE A 7 -12.48 8.38 -7.56
CA ILE A 7 -12.11 6.97 -7.43
C ILE A 7 -11.48 6.50 -8.73
N ASN A 8 -10.23 6.02 -8.67
CA ASN A 8 -9.51 5.53 -9.83
C ASN A 8 -10.18 4.27 -10.43
N PRO A 9 -10.11 4.06 -11.75
CA PRO A 9 -10.54 2.81 -12.37
C PRO A 9 -9.81 1.58 -11.79
N CYS A 10 -10.38 0.39 -11.97
CA CYS A 10 -9.71 -0.83 -11.58
C CYS A 10 -8.37 -1.01 -12.33
N PRO A 11 -7.24 -1.26 -11.64
CA PRO A 11 -5.94 -1.39 -12.29
C PRO A 11 -5.83 -2.64 -13.19
N HIS A 12 -6.74 -3.60 -13.05
CA HIS A 12 -6.71 -4.85 -13.82
C HIS A 12 -7.59 -4.84 -15.07
N CYS A 13 -8.72 -4.12 -15.06
CA CYS A 13 -9.69 -4.15 -16.16
C CYS A 13 -10.20 -2.77 -16.58
N SER A 14 -9.71 -1.70 -15.95
CA SER A 14 -10.13 -0.32 -16.19
C SER A 14 -11.62 -0.02 -15.99
N ALA A 15 -12.40 -0.97 -15.46
CA ALA A 15 -13.80 -0.76 -15.12
C ALA A 15 -13.93 0.25 -13.96
N ALA A 16 -14.99 1.05 -14.00
CA ALA A 16 -15.35 1.93 -12.90
C ALA A 16 -15.69 1.09 -11.64
N PRO A 17 -15.07 1.38 -10.49
CA PRO A 17 -15.39 0.67 -9.25
C PRO A 17 -16.70 1.16 -8.63
N SER A 18 -17.25 0.35 -7.73
CA SER A 18 -18.44 0.66 -6.93
C SER A 18 -18.01 1.01 -5.51
N LEU A 19 -18.43 2.19 -5.03
CA LEU A 19 -18.38 2.55 -3.62
C LEU A 19 -19.67 2.06 -2.95
N ARG A 20 -19.55 1.27 -1.89
CA ARG A 20 -20.67 0.68 -1.14
C ARG A 20 -20.52 0.99 0.34
N GLU A 21 -21.62 1.31 0.99
CA GLU A 21 -21.70 1.50 2.44
C GLU A 21 -22.37 0.27 3.08
N ASN A 22 -21.74 -0.26 4.12
CA ASN A 22 -22.35 -1.27 4.97
C ASN A 22 -23.26 -0.57 5.99
N GLN A 23 -24.57 -0.79 5.90
CA GLN A 23 -25.59 -0.14 6.74
C GLN A 23 -25.49 -0.50 8.23
N GLU A 24 -24.88 -1.63 8.59
CA GLU A 24 -24.73 -2.05 9.99
C GLU A 24 -23.54 -1.37 10.67
N THR A 25 -22.48 -1.08 9.92
CA THR A 25 -21.21 -0.57 10.47
C THR A 25 -20.92 0.88 10.08
N GLY A 26 -21.61 1.42 9.07
CA GLY A 26 -21.30 2.71 8.44
C GLY A 26 -19.98 2.70 7.65
N PHE A 27 -19.34 1.54 7.47
CA PHE A 27 -18.08 1.44 6.76
C PHE A 27 -18.29 1.39 5.25
N PHE A 28 -17.40 2.10 4.55
CA PHE A 28 -17.34 2.15 3.11
C PHE A 28 -16.34 1.14 2.56
N LEU A 29 -16.66 0.59 1.39
CA LEU A 29 -15.82 -0.29 0.61
C LEU A 29 -15.82 0.16 -0.84
N VAL A 30 -14.64 0.23 -1.46
CA VAL A 30 -14.50 0.34 -2.91
C VAL A 30 -14.16 -1.02 -3.49
N ALA A 31 -14.92 -1.46 -4.48
CA ALA A 31 -14.74 -2.75 -5.12
C ALA A 31 -14.92 -2.68 -6.65
N CYS A 32 -14.12 -3.45 -7.38
CA CYS A 32 -14.38 -3.77 -8.78
C CYS A 32 -15.21 -5.05 -8.87
N LEU A 33 -16.43 -4.94 -9.40
CA LEU A 33 -17.35 -6.07 -9.52
C LEU A 33 -17.00 -7.03 -10.66
N THR A 34 -16.20 -6.57 -11.63
CA THR A 34 -15.69 -7.39 -12.74
C THR A 34 -14.58 -8.32 -12.26
N CYS A 35 -13.52 -7.75 -11.68
CA CYS A 35 -12.37 -8.53 -11.19
C CYS A 35 -12.59 -9.17 -9.81
N LYS A 36 -13.70 -8.87 -9.13
CA LYS A 36 -14.00 -9.32 -7.75
C LYS A 36 -12.92 -8.95 -6.75
N VAL A 37 -12.29 -7.78 -6.93
CA VAL A 37 -11.26 -7.24 -6.02
C VAL A 37 -11.80 -6.05 -5.24
N TYR A 38 -11.35 -5.91 -4.00
CA TYR A 38 -11.73 -4.81 -3.11
C TYR A 38 -10.56 -4.39 -2.23
N ALA A 39 -10.51 -3.11 -1.87
CA ALA A 39 -9.46 -2.55 -1.01
C ALA A 39 -9.86 -2.65 0.49
N ALA A 40 -9.24 -1.84 1.35
CA ALA A 40 -9.60 -1.79 2.76
C ALA A 40 -10.95 -1.08 2.99
N THR A 41 -11.68 -1.49 4.03
CA THR A 41 -12.89 -0.83 4.51
C THR A 41 -12.58 0.28 5.52
N GLY A 42 -13.40 1.31 5.62
CA GLY A 42 -13.26 2.34 6.66
C GLY A 42 -14.19 3.53 6.44
N SER A 43 -13.75 4.74 6.81
CA SER A 43 -14.46 5.96 6.39
C SER A 43 -14.49 6.05 4.86
N ARG A 44 -15.41 6.86 4.32
CA ARG A 44 -15.50 7.10 2.88
C ARG A 44 -14.16 7.51 2.28
N GLU A 45 -13.48 8.45 2.91
CA GLU A 45 -12.20 8.99 2.49
C GLU A 45 -11.11 7.93 2.54
N TYR A 46 -11.09 7.13 3.61
CA TYR A 46 -10.14 6.06 3.76
C TYR A 46 -10.32 4.96 2.71
N ALA A 47 -11.56 4.54 2.45
CA ALA A 47 -11.86 3.50 1.47
C ALA A 47 -11.44 3.94 0.04
N ILE A 48 -11.73 5.19 -0.32
CA ILE A 48 -11.31 5.77 -1.61
C ILE A 48 -9.78 5.90 -1.66
N GLY A 49 -9.16 6.42 -0.59
CA GLY A 49 -7.71 6.58 -0.51
C GLY A 49 -6.97 5.25 -0.61
N SER A 50 -7.44 4.23 0.09
CA SER A 50 -6.87 2.88 0.04
C SER A 50 -7.01 2.26 -1.35
N TRP A 51 -8.16 2.41 -1.99
CA TRP A 51 -8.37 1.94 -3.37
C TRP A 51 -7.46 2.65 -4.37
N ASN A 52 -7.40 3.98 -4.31
CA ASN A 52 -6.57 4.75 -5.23
C ASN A 52 -5.10 4.41 -5.06
N THR A 53 -4.66 4.18 -3.82
CA THR A 53 -3.30 3.74 -3.50
C THR A 53 -3.04 2.32 -4.03
N PHE A 54 -4.00 1.40 -3.92
CA PHE A 54 -3.91 0.07 -4.53
C PHE A 54 -3.82 0.14 -6.07
N ALA A 55 -4.53 1.09 -6.68
CA ALA A 55 -4.53 1.29 -8.13
C ALA A 55 -3.27 1.99 -8.67
N GLU A 56 -2.36 2.45 -7.80
CA GLU A 56 -1.06 2.96 -8.22
C GLU A 56 -0.19 1.85 -8.84
N GLU A 57 0.73 2.24 -9.72
CA GLU A 57 1.75 1.33 -10.22
C GLU A 57 2.62 0.82 -9.06
N GLN A 58 2.82 -0.50 -9.00
CA GLN A 58 3.63 -1.13 -7.96
C GLN A 58 5.08 -0.62 -8.01
N ARG A 59 5.52 0.02 -6.92
CA ARG A 59 6.86 0.62 -6.80
C ARG A 59 7.82 -0.27 -6.04
N CYS A 60 9.10 -0.24 -6.44
CA CYS A 60 10.21 -0.79 -5.68
C CYS A 60 10.43 -0.04 -4.36
N CYS A 61 11.19 -0.64 -3.42
CA CYS A 61 11.52 -0.02 -2.14
C CYS A 61 12.34 1.26 -2.37
N LEU A 62 11.88 2.39 -1.86
CA LEU A 62 12.60 3.66 -1.99
C LEU A 62 13.89 3.69 -1.17
N GLY A 63 13.97 2.89 -0.10
CA GLY A 63 15.15 2.81 0.75
C GLY A 63 16.33 2.11 0.08
N CYS A 64 16.10 0.95 -0.55
CA CYS A 64 17.17 0.10 -1.09
C CYS A 64 17.03 -0.31 -2.57
N GLY A 65 15.95 0.09 -3.25
CA GLY A 65 15.66 -0.29 -4.63
C GLY A 65 15.13 -1.71 -4.83
N GLY A 66 15.08 -2.54 -3.78
CA GLY A 66 14.62 -3.93 -3.87
C GLY A 66 13.13 -4.07 -4.21
N GLN A 67 12.79 -5.10 -4.99
CA GLN A 67 11.41 -5.39 -5.37
C GLN A 67 10.62 -6.01 -4.21
N PRO A 68 9.40 -5.54 -3.93
CA PRO A 68 8.58 -6.14 -2.88
C PRO A 68 8.03 -7.49 -3.32
N THR A 69 7.93 -8.41 -2.37
CA THR A 69 7.33 -9.75 -2.57
C THR A 69 6.12 -9.89 -1.66
N LEU A 70 5.01 -10.38 -2.21
CA LEU A 70 3.80 -10.65 -1.44
C LEU A 70 4.02 -11.89 -0.57
N ARG A 71 3.75 -11.76 0.72
CA ARG A 71 3.87 -12.83 1.72
C ARG A 71 2.55 -12.99 2.45
N ASN A 72 2.21 -14.23 2.77
CA ASN A 72 1.11 -14.55 3.68
C ASN A 72 1.72 -14.97 5.03
N SER A 73 1.38 -14.25 6.09
CA SER A 73 1.72 -14.63 7.46
C SER A 73 0.78 -15.73 7.91
N ARG A 74 1.28 -16.98 7.97
CA ARG A 74 0.49 -18.14 8.43
C ARG A 74 0.01 -17.98 9.87
N LEU A 75 0.78 -17.30 10.72
CA LEU A 75 0.42 -17.07 12.12
C LEU A 75 -0.77 -16.12 12.27
N ARG A 76 -0.83 -15.07 11.44
CA ARG A 76 -1.88 -14.03 11.53
C ARG A 76 -2.98 -14.20 10.49
N ASN A 77 -2.80 -15.11 9.53
CA ASN A 77 -3.63 -15.26 8.34
C ASN A 77 -3.85 -13.92 7.61
N MET A 78 -2.76 -13.19 7.37
CA MET A 78 -2.77 -11.85 6.77
C MET A 78 -1.69 -11.73 5.69
N TRP A 79 -1.96 -10.90 4.71
CA TRP A 79 -1.06 -10.53 3.62
C TRP A 79 -0.18 -9.35 4.00
N VAL A 80 1.06 -9.34 3.50
CA VAL A 80 1.99 -8.22 3.62
C VAL A 80 2.94 -8.22 2.42
N LEU A 81 3.35 -7.04 1.96
CA LEU A 81 4.49 -6.91 1.06
C LEU A 81 5.77 -6.67 1.86
N ALA A 82 6.81 -7.43 1.54
CA ALA A 82 8.13 -7.31 2.13
C ALA A 82 9.19 -7.03 1.06
N CYS A 83 10.10 -6.09 1.31
CA CYS A 83 11.21 -5.83 0.40
C CYS A 83 12.17 -7.02 0.33
N SER A 84 12.58 -7.44 -0.86
CA SER A 84 13.59 -8.49 -1.02
C SER A 84 15.02 -8.05 -0.64
N GLY A 85 15.30 -6.75 -0.64
CA GLY A 85 16.61 -6.19 -0.32
C GLY A 85 16.83 -5.94 1.17
N CYS A 86 15.99 -5.09 1.79
CA CYS A 86 16.13 -4.72 3.21
C CYS A 86 15.19 -5.49 4.15
N ASN A 87 14.34 -6.39 3.64
CA ASN A 87 13.34 -7.14 4.40
C ASN A 87 12.31 -6.30 5.19
N TRP A 88 12.26 -4.98 4.96
CA TRP A 88 11.21 -4.11 5.49
C TRP A 88 9.83 -4.60 5.05
N GLN A 89 8.86 -4.56 5.96
CA GLN A 89 7.51 -5.02 5.74
C GLN A 89 6.53 -3.86 5.85
N GLY A 90 5.59 -3.79 4.91
CA GLY A 90 4.47 -2.85 5.01
C GLY A 90 3.43 -3.28 6.05
N GLN A 91 2.28 -2.63 6.01
CA GLN A 91 1.15 -2.98 6.87
C GLN A 91 0.58 -4.37 6.53
N LEU A 92 0.29 -5.16 7.57
CA LEU A 92 -0.48 -6.40 7.43
C LEU A 92 -1.94 -6.10 7.07
N SER A 93 -2.51 -6.88 6.15
CA SER A 93 -3.91 -6.74 5.75
C SER A 93 -4.61 -8.09 5.55
N HIS A 94 -5.93 -8.12 5.75
CA HIS A 94 -6.74 -9.28 5.43
C HIS A 94 -6.97 -9.47 3.92
N THR A 95 -6.58 -8.50 3.09
CA THR A 95 -6.66 -8.60 1.63
C THR A 95 -5.31 -8.32 0.99
N VAL A 96 -5.09 -8.88 -0.20
CA VAL A 96 -3.89 -8.60 -1.01
C VAL A 96 -3.83 -7.11 -1.37
N GLN A 97 -4.96 -6.52 -1.73
CA GLN A 97 -5.10 -5.11 -2.11
C GLN A 97 -4.76 -4.19 -0.94
N GLY A 98 -5.18 -4.53 0.28
CA GLY A 98 -4.82 -3.79 1.47
C GLY A 98 -3.33 -3.91 1.80
N ALA A 99 -2.69 -5.05 1.53
CA ALA A 99 -1.23 -5.21 1.67
C ALA A 99 -0.46 -4.36 0.64
N VAL A 100 -0.98 -4.27 -0.60
CA VAL A 100 -0.45 -3.38 -1.65
C VAL A 100 -0.60 -1.91 -1.24
N SER A 101 -1.78 -1.50 -0.80
CA SER A 101 -2.02 -0.16 -0.28
C SER A 101 -1.12 0.17 0.91
N GLY A 102 -0.98 -0.76 1.86
CA GLY A 102 -0.08 -0.63 3.01
C GLY A 102 1.38 -0.46 2.63
N TRP A 103 1.85 -1.17 1.60
CA TRP A 103 3.18 -0.97 1.04
C TRP A 103 3.37 0.45 0.52
N HIS A 104 2.49 0.90 -0.37
CA HIS A 104 2.57 2.24 -0.96
C HIS A 104 2.48 3.38 0.06
N THR A 105 1.73 3.18 1.14
CA THR A 105 1.68 4.14 2.26
C THR A 105 2.99 4.12 3.04
N SER A 106 3.51 2.95 3.38
CA SER A 106 4.76 2.81 4.14
C SER A 106 6.02 3.14 3.34
N ASN A 107 5.95 3.12 2.00
CA ASN A 107 7.07 3.30 1.07
C ASN A 107 7.03 4.71 0.44
N ARG A 108 7.01 5.75 1.28
CA ARG A 108 7.01 7.17 0.88
C ARG A 108 8.24 7.89 1.41
N ARG A 109 8.63 8.99 0.75
CA ARG A 109 9.72 9.84 1.25
C ARG A 109 9.36 10.37 2.64
N GLY A 110 10.32 10.33 3.56
CA GLY A 110 10.13 10.77 4.95
C GLY A 110 9.68 9.67 5.92
N GLU A 111 9.30 8.50 5.44
CA GLU A 111 9.02 7.34 6.29
C GLU A 111 10.30 6.90 7.02
N SER A 112 10.17 6.57 8.31
CA SER A 112 11.32 6.36 9.21
C SER A 112 12.32 5.34 8.66
N HIS A 113 11.83 4.20 8.17
CA HIS A 113 12.69 3.14 7.64
C HIS A 113 13.50 3.60 6.41
N ILE A 114 12.96 4.49 5.57
CA ILE A 114 13.66 5.04 4.40
C ILE A 114 14.73 6.03 4.88
N VAL A 115 14.37 6.89 5.83
CA VAL A 115 15.29 7.88 6.40
C VAL A 115 16.47 7.19 7.09
N GLU A 116 16.21 6.15 7.89
CA GLU A 116 17.23 5.35 8.57
C GLU A 116 18.20 4.69 7.59
N LEU A 117 17.67 4.04 6.54
CA LEU A 117 18.50 3.39 5.50
C LEU A 117 19.38 4.40 4.76
N TRP A 118 18.86 5.58 4.42
CA TRP A 118 19.63 6.61 3.73
C TRP A 118 20.70 7.23 4.64
N ASN A 119 20.40 7.43 5.93
CA ASN A 119 21.38 7.91 6.92
C ASN A 119 22.53 6.92 7.07
N LEU A 120 22.22 5.63 7.26
CA LEU A 120 23.22 4.56 7.33
C LEU A 120 24.11 4.53 6.09
N ARG A 121 23.51 4.68 4.90
CA ARG A 121 24.27 4.69 3.64
C ARG A 121 25.18 5.91 3.53
N ALA A 122 24.72 7.08 3.98
CA ALA A 122 25.52 8.30 4.00
C ALA A 122 26.70 8.21 4.98
N GLU A 123 26.52 7.55 6.13
CA GLU A 123 27.61 7.27 7.08
C GLU A 123 28.65 6.32 6.48
N GLN A 124 28.22 5.21 5.86
CA GLN A 124 29.12 4.28 5.18
C GLN A 124 29.95 4.96 4.08
N LEU A 125 29.32 5.82 3.28
CA LEU A 125 29.99 6.56 2.21
C LEU A 125 31.00 7.58 2.75
N ARG A 126 30.79 8.11 3.96
CA ARG A 126 31.75 8.99 4.64
C ARG A 126 32.92 8.19 5.23
N ALA A 127 32.64 7.01 5.81
CA ALA A 127 33.66 6.14 6.38
C ALA A 127 34.57 5.48 5.33
N GLY A 128 34.03 5.12 4.16
CA GLY A 128 34.79 4.50 3.06
C GLY A 128 35.53 5.48 2.14
N LYS A 129 35.60 6.76 2.49
CA LYS A 129 36.35 7.82 1.78
C LYS A 129 37.57 8.33 2.54
N GLY A 130 38.04 7.59 3.56
CA GLY A 130 39.35 7.77 4.20
C GLY A 130 40.29 6.65 3.82
#